data_AF-A0AAE0TST1-F1
#
_entry.id   AF-A0AAE0TST1-F1
#
_cell.length_a   1.000
_cell.length_b   1.000
_cell.length_c   1.000
_cell.angle_alpha   90.00
_cell.angle_beta   90.00
_cell.angle_gamma   90.00
#
_symmetry.space_group_name_H-M   'P 1'
#
loop_
_entity.id
_entity.type
_entity.pdbx_description
1 polymer ?
#
loop_
_entity_poly.entity_id
_entity_poly.type
_entity_poly.pdbx_seq_one_letter_code
_entity_poly.pdbx_strand_id
1 'polypeptide(L)'
;MGWTAVPRRPVCSQLARWRLAAAGQCMPCSGSPRLQAESSKLLLGKKHAQTQTTRARKVAVGLPDKPCRTRFAPSPTGYLHLGSLRTALFNFLLARATGGQFILRIEDTDQARFVPDAEKRLMEDLQWAGLAWDEGPDKAGPYGPYRQSQRLSLYDQHIDTLLRDGKAYRCFCPPEDLEAHKREAHNLRLPTAYSGKCRSLSADESDERASKGEPYAVRFKSSTAPALVRDLVYGRFQKTVGEEDFIIRKRDGFPSYHLANVVDDKNMGITHVIRGAEWLTSTPKHVELYDAFGWDHPQFAHVGLLTDMQRQKLSKRHEGVDMSWYRDRLILPAALLNFAVLLGWHKRGSKSEFMTLQDMVDSFSLKFTKGDIIVSLDKLSHLQKEHIRHLIDSETPNEPLLETYLLDPINKVLENAEAVKEAAATDSAPAAEADGIGPDSIGELVPALSGAGPDEAQRRDYILGLLRISSNTPSTDLTRFVGDNRYAFWEIPQPVLVAAISQAVAVKPSAEGVAPTAAATANAAVNQLLACLRREDKASWTPAALKPLVDAWCREVSQPAEGGAKSGSEGFKALRWALLAGQHGPPLAALMCLMGKQETVRRLEAAALVAASEAAAGAVGE
;
A
#
# COMPACT_ATOMS: atom_id res chain seq x y z
N MET A 1 -10.72 33.25 36.12
CA MET A 1 -11.36 33.71 37.37
C MET A 1 -12.85 33.40 37.28
N GLY A 2 -13.40 32.70 38.28
CA GLY A 2 -14.85 32.58 38.54
C GLY A 2 -15.68 31.65 37.66
N TRP A 3 -15.63 30.33 37.91
CA TRP A 3 -16.67 29.39 37.45
C TRP A 3 -17.72 29.22 38.56
N THR A 4 -18.98 29.54 38.30
CA THR A 4 -20.12 29.25 39.20
C THR A 4 -20.87 28.01 38.70
N ALA A 5 -20.93 27.01 39.58
CA ALA A 5 -21.64 25.75 39.40
C ALA A 5 -23.14 25.89 39.73
N VAL A 6 -23.99 25.18 38.99
CA VAL A 6 -25.42 24.98 39.32
C VAL A 6 -25.67 23.46 39.48
N PRO A 7 -26.34 23.01 40.57
CA PRO A 7 -26.41 21.60 40.91
C PRO A 7 -27.60 20.86 40.26
N ARG A 8 -27.39 19.55 40.04
CA ARG A 8 -28.41 18.56 39.67
C ARG A 8 -29.32 18.25 40.86
N ARG A 9 -30.62 18.02 40.60
CA ARG A 9 -31.51 17.24 41.48
C ARG A 9 -32.03 16.00 40.74
N PRO A 10 -32.16 14.84 41.42
CA PRO A 10 -32.74 13.62 40.85
C PRO A 10 -34.22 13.50 41.18
N VAL A 11 -35.00 12.87 40.31
CA VAL A 11 -36.31 12.29 40.68
C VAL A 11 -36.36 10.86 40.15
N CYS A 12 -36.53 9.93 41.08
CA CYS A 12 -36.85 8.54 40.89
C CYS A 12 -38.35 8.39 41.22
N SER A 13 -39.12 7.65 40.42
CA SER A 13 -40.07 6.62 40.91
C SER A 13 -41.05 6.13 39.83
N GLN A 14 -41.24 4.79 39.87
CA GLN A 14 -42.49 4.04 39.65
C GLN A 14 -43.01 3.72 38.23
N LEU A 15 -42.66 2.49 37.80
CA LEU A 15 -43.54 1.35 37.49
C LEU A 15 -45.04 1.62 37.23
N ALA A 16 -45.53 1.17 36.06
CA ALA A 16 -46.82 0.49 35.94
C ALA A 16 -46.83 -0.48 34.74
N ARG A 17 -47.16 -1.74 35.04
CA ARG A 17 -47.38 -2.85 34.10
C ARG A 17 -48.77 -2.76 33.48
N TRP A 18 -48.92 -3.18 32.23
CA TRP A 18 -50.19 -3.64 31.68
C TRP A 18 -50.02 -5.05 31.12
N ARG A 19 -50.75 -6.00 31.71
CA ARG A 19 -51.04 -7.34 31.18
C ARG A 19 -52.54 -7.36 30.88
N LEU A 20 -52.91 -7.82 29.69
CA LEU A 20 -54.25 -8.29 29.40
C LEU A 20 -54.15 -9.71 28.84
N ALA A 21 -54.99 -10.57 29.39
CA ALA A 21 -55.10 -12.00 29.12
C ALA A 21 -56.20 -12.25 28.08
N ALA A 22 -56.06 -13.34 27.32
CA ALA A 22 -57.20 -14.10 26.83
C ALA A 22 -56.78 -15.56 26.67
N ALA A 23 -57.56 -16.46 27.29
CA ALA A 23 -57.43 -17.90 27.26
C ALA A 23 -58.55 -18.50 26.39
N GLY A 24 -58.30 -19.65 25.77
CA GLY A 24 -59.29 -20.49 25.09
C GLY A 24 -58.74 -21.90 24.90
N GLN A 25 -59.51 -22.92 25.29
CA GLN A 25 -59.11 -24.30 25.60
C GLN A 25 -59.27 -25.31 24.43
N CYS A 26 -58.49 -26.43 24.49
CA CYS A 26 -58.75 -27.88 24.22
C CYS A 26 -59.80 -28.32 23.14
N MET A 27 -59.71 -29.41 22.34
CA MET A 27 -58.92 -30.66 22.27
C MET A 27 -59.14 -31.39 20.88
N PRO A 28 -58.78 -32.69 20.60
CA PRO A 28 -57.94 -33.12 19.47
C PRO A 28 -58.62 -33.97 18.36
N CYS A 29 -57.88 -34.35 17.29
CA CYS A 29 -58.18 -35.55 16.47
C CYS A 29 -56.96 -36.12 15.71
N SER A 30 -56.64 -37.38 16.05
CA SER A 30 -56.14 -38.54 15.26
C SER A 30 -55.44 -38.40 13.90
N GLY A 31 -54.30 -39.10 13.74
CA GLY A 31 -53.82 -39.60 12.42
C GLY A 31 -52.32 -40.00 12.35
N SER A 32 -51.99 -41.25 12.69
CA SER A 32 -50.73 -41.98 12.37
C SER A 32 -50.77 -42.48 10.90
N PRO A 33 -49.69 -42.96 10.19
CA PRO A 33 -48.41 -43.54 10.66
C PRO A 33 -47.13 -43.06 9.93
N ARG A 34 -45.94 -43.02 10.58
CA ARG A 34 -44.94 -44.11 10.72
C ARG A 34 -44.65 -44.89 9.43
N LEU A 35 -43.46 -44.63 8.85
CA LEU A 35 -42.71 -45.58 8.03
C LEU A 35 -41.30 -45.74 8.65
N GLN A 36 -41.05 -46.96 9.13
CA GLN A 36 -39.74 -47.56 9.40
C GLN A 36 -39.16 -48.01 8.03
N ALA A 37 -37.94 -47.65 7.64
CA ALA A 37 -36.64 -48.22 8.01
C ALA A 37 -36.39 -49.66 7.47
N GLU A 38 -35.71 -49.76 6.33
CA GLU A 38 -34.79 -50.84 5.95
C GLU A 38 -33.50 -50.13 5.47
N SER A 39 -32.33 -50.19 6.12
CA SER A 39 -31.47 -51.31 6.56
C SER A 39 -30.72 -52.03 5.45
N SER A 40 -29.73 -51.34 4.85
CA SER A 40 -28.60 -52.01 4.17
C SER A 40 -27.28 -51.41 4.66
N LYS A 41 -26.62 -52.16 5.55
CA LYS A 41 -25.26 -51.87 6.04
C LYS A 41 -24.25 -52.10 4.90
N LEU A 42 -23.43 -51.11 4.59
CA LEU A 42 -22.08 -51.36 4.07
C LEU A 42 -21.07 -50.46 4.79
N LEU A 43 -20.29 -51.15 5.61
CA LEU A 43 -18.98 -50.92 6.22
C LEU A 43 -18.26 -49.57 6.08
N LEU A 44 -17.76 -49.16 7.24
CA LEU A 44 -17.00 -47.96 7.58
C LEU A 44 -15.77 -47.69 6.71
N GLY A 45 -15.67 -46.44 6.22
CA GLY A 45 -14.41 -45.75 6.01
C GLY A 45 -14.43 -44.43 6.79
N LYS A 46 -13.72 -44.36 7.92
CA LYS A 46 -13.57 -43.12 8.69
C LYS A 46 -12.81 -42.09 7.86
N LYS A 47 -13.50 -41.09 7.33
CA LYS A 47 -12.89 -39.81 6.92
C LYS A 47 -13.30 -38.75 7.94
N HIS A 48 -12.31 -38.20 8.63
CA HIS A 48 -12.47 -37.02 9.47
C HIS A 48 -12.93 -35.84 8.61
N ALA A 49 -14.24 -35.58 8.60
CA ALA A 49 -14.77 -34.30 8.17
C ALA A 49 -14.54 -33.31 9.31
N GLN A 50 -13.47 -32.53 9.22
CA GLN A 50 -13.30 -31.32 10.02
C GLN A 50 -14.43 -30.36 9.64
N THR A 51 -15.42 -30.28 10.52
CA THR A 51 -16.46 -29.26 10.47
C THR A 51 -15.78 -27.93 10.79
N GLN A 52 -15.55 -27.10 9.77
CA GLN A 52 -15.16 -25.71 9.97
C GLN A 52 -16.35 -24.99 10.63
N THR A 53 -16.34 -24.92 11.95
CA THR A 53 -17.18 -24.01 12.71
C THR A 53 -16.76 -22.58 12.34
N THR A 54 -17.66 -21.85 11.69
CA THR A 54 -17.59 -20.42 11.43
C THR A 54 -17.36 -19.67 12.74
N ARG A 55 -16.11 -19.29 12.99
CA ARG A 55 -15.73 -18.46 14.12
C ARG A 55 -16.36 -17.08 13.90
N ALA A 56 -17.37 -16.72 14.70
CA ALA A 56 -17.97 -15.40 14.70
C ALA A 56 -16.85 -14.35 14.82
N ARG A 57 -16.64 -13.57 13.75
CA ARG A 57 -15.68 -12.47 13.70
C ARG A 57 -16.03 -11.50 14.84
N LYS A 58 -15.11 -11.31 15.79
CA LYS A 58 -15.23 -10.23 16.77
C LYS A 58 -15.23 -8.92 15.99
N VAL A 59 -16.37 -8.24 15.91
CA VAL A 59 -16.49 -6.91 15.32
C VAL A 59 -15.47 -6.00 16.00
N ALA A 60 -14.58 -5.41 15.20
CA ALA A 60 -13.60 -4.45 15.70
C ALA A 60 -14.35 -3.28 16.37
N VAL A 61 -13.89 -2.88 17.55
CA VAL A 61 -14.58 -1.90 18.41
C VAL A 61 -14.85 -0.59 17.64
N GLY A 62 -16.14 -0.25 17.45
CA GLY A 62 -16.58 1.01 16.85
C GLY A 62 -16.98 0.93 15.37
N LEU A 63 -17.14 -0.26 14.80
CA LEU A 63 -17.77 -0.45 13.50
C LEU A 63 -19.30 -0.63 13.64
N PRO A 64 -20.09 -0.30 12.60
CA PRO A 64 -21.52 -0.56 12.56
C PRO A 64 -21.86 -2.06 12.61
N ASP A 65 -23.01 -2.41 13.20
CA ASP A 65 -23.49 -3.80 13.31
C ASP A 65 -24.06 -4.36 11.99
N LYS A 66 -24.31 -3.49 11.01
CA LYS A 66 -24.88 -3.85 9.70
C LYS A 66 -23.83 -3.70 8.60
N PRO A 67 -23.88 -4.52 7.54
CA PRO A 67 -23.01 -4.38 6.38
C PRO A 67 -23.06 -2.96 5.79
N CYS A 68 -21.89 -2.32 5.67
CA CYS A 68 -21.79 -0.98 5.12
C CYS A 68 -21.71 -1.00 3.59
N ARG A 69 -22.57 -0.24 2.94
CA ARG A 69 -22.36 0.18 1.54
C ARG A 69 -21.57 1.49 1.53
N THR A 70 -20.38 1.45 0.94
CA THR A 70 -19.45 2.58 0.80
C THR A 70 -19.16 2.84 -0.67
N ARG A 71 -18.61 4.03 -0.98
CA ARG A 71 -18.21 4.35 -2.35
C ARG A 71 -16.94 5.16 -2.43
N PHE A 72 -16.13 4.86 -3.43
CA PHE A 72 -15.12 5.77 -3.95
C PHE A 72 -15.69 6.47 -5.18
N ALA A 73 -15.77 7.80 -5.12
CA ALA A 73 -16.45 8.63 -6.11
C ALA A 73 -15.52 9.71 -6.68
N PRO A 74 -14.50 9.34 -7.47
CA PRO A 74 -13.58 10.29 -8.09
C PRO A 74 -14.18 10.93 -9.35
N SER A 75 -13.79 12.19 -9.60
CA SER A 75 -13.99 12.84 -10.90
C SER A 75 -12.81 12.54 -11.81
N PRO A 76 -13.03 12.19 -13.10
CA PRO A 76 -11.95 11.92 -14.07
C PRO A 76 -11.33 13.23 -14.60
N THR A 77 -10.93 14.13 -13.68
CA THR A 77 -10.28 15.41 -14.00
C THR A 77 -8.76 15.37 -13.82
N GLY A 78 -8.22 14.18 -13.60
CA GLY A 78 -6.82 13.91 -13.33
C GLY A 78 -6.63 12.47 -12.86
N TYR A 79 -5.37 12.06 -12.70
CA TYR A 79 -5.02 10.70 -12.31
C TYR A 79 -5.16 10.45 -10.80
N LEU A 80 -5.23 9.17 -10.43
CA LEU A 80 -5.26 8.75 -9.05
C LEU A 80 -3.99 9.23 -8.34
N HIS A 81 -4.14 9.76 -7.14
CA HIS A 81 -3.04 10.20 -6.31
C HIS A 81 -3.13 9.58 -4.91
N LEU A 82 -2.05 9.63 -4.12
CA LEU A 82 -1.94 8.97 -2.82
C LEU A 82 -3.12 9.27 -1.86
N GLY A 83 -3.54 10.53 -1.77
CA GLY A 83 -4.70 10.91 -0.93
C GLY A 83 -6.03 10.30 -1.38
N SER A 84 -6.22 10.16 -2.69
CA SER A 84 -7.39 9.51 -3.28
C SER A 84 -7.32 7.99 -3.11
N LEU A 85 -6.15 7.37 -3.30
CA LEU A 85 -5.92 5.96 -3.00
C LEU A 85 -6.24 5.63 -1.54
N ARG A 86 -5.77 6.47 -0.59
CA ARG A 86 -6.10 6.33 0.83
C ARG A 86 -7.60 6.41 1.10
N THR A 87 -8.31 7.32 0.42
CA THR A 87 -9.76 7.45 0.55
C THR A 87 -10.47 6.20 0.02
N ALA A 88 -10.04 5.68 -1.12
CA ALA A 88 -10.53 4.41 -1.67
C ALA A 88 -10.27 3.25 -0.68
N LEU A 89 -9.06 3.17 -0.14
CA LEU A 89 -8.67 2.15 0.84
C LEU A 89 -9.56 2.19 2.09
N PHE A 90 -9.81 3.35 2.70
CA PHE A 90 -10.68 3.40 3.88
C PHE A 90 -12.14 3.01 3.60
N ASN A 91 -12.68 3.37 2.42
CA ASN A 91 -14.00 2.91 2.00
C ASN A 91 -14.02 1.39 1.79
N PHE A 92 -12.98 0.83 1.15
CA PHE A 92 -12.80 -0.60 0.96
C PHE A 92 -12.71 -1.33 2.30
N LEU A 93 -11.86 -0.87 3.22
CA LEU A 93 -11.67 -1.49 4.53
C LEU A 93 -12.96 -1.49 5.35
N LEU A 94 -13.73 -0.38 5.36
CA LEU A 94 -15.02 -0.35 6.06
C LEU A 94 -16.01 -1.38 5.47
N ALA A 95 -16.11 -1.45 4.14
CA ALA A 95 -16.98 -2.40 3.47
C ALA A 95 -16.58 -3.84 3.82
N ARG A 96 -15.30 -4.21 3.66
CA ARG A 96 -14.82 -5.56 3.94
C ARG A 96 -14.91 -5.93 5.43
N ALA A 97 -14.60 -5.01 6.34
CA ALA A 97 -14.65 -5.27 7.78
C ALA A 97 -16.07 -5.50 8.31
N THR A 98 -17.09 -4.97 7.61
CA THR A 98 -18.51 -5.12 7.98
C THR A 98 -19.25 -6.16 7.13
N GLY A 99 -18.56 -6.81 6.17
CA GLY A 99 -19.20 -7.71 5.21
C GLY A 99 -20.13 -7.02 4.21
N GLY A 100 -19.93 -5.72 3.99
CA GLY A 100 -20.68 -4.90 3.04
C GLY A 100 -20.01 -4.79 1.68
N GLN A 101 -20.31 -3.69 0.96
CA GLN A 101 -19.96 -3.52 -0.45
C GLN A 101 -19.23 -2.20 -0.70
N PHE A 102 -18.20 -2.27 -1.54
CA PHE A 102 -17.38 -1.15 -1.99
C PHE A 102 -17.69 -0.84 -3.45
N ILE A 103 -18.18 0.38 -3.71
CA ILE A 103 -18.68 0.82 -5.02
C ILE A 103 -17.71 1.82 -5.66
N LEU A 104 -17.46 1.69 -6.96
CA LEU A 104 -16.78 2.71 -7.76
C LEU A 104 -17.82 3.51 -8.56
N ARG A 105 -17.90 4.82 -8.34
CA ARG A 105 -18.77 5.73 -9.10
C ARG A 105 -17.95 6.82 -9.78
N ILE A 106 -18.14 7.03 -11.07
CA ILE A 106 -17.41 8.04 -11.84
C ILE A 106 -18.20 9.34 -11.85
N GLU A 107 -17.63 10.40 -11.28
CA GLU A 107 -18.27 11.72 -11.16
C GLU A 107 -17.79 12.66 -12.28
N ASP A 108 -18.23 12.37 -13.50
CA ASP A 108 -17.86 13.01 -14.77
C ASP A 108 -18.79 14.17 -15.17
N THR A 109 -19.46 14.84 -14.22
CA THR A 109 -20.39 15.94 -14.55
C THR A 109 -19.70 17.25 -14.94
N ASP A 110 -18.40 17.38 -14.65
CA ASP A 110 -17.57 18.52 -15.03
C ASP A 110 -16.83 18.27 -16.35
N GLN A 111 -17.57 18.41 -17.44
CA GLN A 111 -17.08 18.19 -18.81
C GLN A 111 -15.91 19.11 -19.19
N ALA A 112 -15.79 20.30 -18.58
CA ALA A 112 -14.73 21.25 -18.91
C ALA A 112 -13.35 20.82 -18.40
N ARG A 113 -13.30 19.97 -17.35
CA ARG A 113 -12.06 19.45 -16.76
C ARG A 113 -11.84 17.96 -17.05
N PHE A 114 -12.68 17.36 -17.89
CA PHE A 114 -12.63 15.94 -18.20
C PHE A 114 -11.32 15.55 -18.89
N VAL A 115 -10.70 14.47 -18.43
CA VAL A 115 -9.46 13.90 -18.99
C VAL A 115 -9.81 12.52 -19.57
N PRO A 116 -9.78 12.33 -20.90
CA PRO A 116 -10.33 11.14 -21.56
C PRO A 116 -9.81 9.79 -21.07
N ASP A 117 -8.54 9.69 -20.73
CA ASP A 117 -7.91 8.46 -20.27
C ASP A 117 -7.89 8.30 -18.74
N ALA A 118 -8.31 9.32 -17.99
CA ALA A 118 -8.24 9.31 -16.53
C ALA A 118 -9.14 8.25 -15.89
N GLU A 119 -10.33 7.97 -16.45
CA GLU A 119 -11.22 6.92 -15.94
C GLU A 119 -10.58 5.53 -16.08
N LYS A 120 -10.06 5.22 -17.26
CA LYS A 120 -9.37 3.94 -17.53
C LYS A 120 -8.17 3.78 -16.61
N ARG A 121 -7.31 4.80 -16.55
CA ARG A 121 -6.11 4.79 -15.72
C ARG A 121 -6.43 4.66 -14.23
N LEU A 122 -7.47 5.34 -13.75
CA LEU A 122 -7.98 5.21 -12.39
C LEU A 122 -8.35 3.76 -12.04
N MET A 123 -9.09 3.09 -12.93
CA MET A 123 -9.50 1.70 -12.73
C MET A 123 -8.29 0.76 -12.70
N GLU A 124 -7.36 0.92 -13.64
CA GLU A 124 -6.10 0.17 -13.68
C GLU A 124 -5.27 0.40 -12.40
N ASP A 125 -5.17 1.63 -11.93
CA ASP A 125 -4.43 1.99 -10.71
C ASP A 125 -5.04 1.35 -9.45
N LEU A 126 -6.36 1.34 -9.33
CA LEU A 126 -7.06 0.70 -8.19
C LEU A 126 -6.95 -0.82 -8.23
N GLN A 127 -7.09 -1.43 -9.41
CA GLN A 127 -6.91 -2.88 -9.59
C GLN A 127 -5.47 -3.29 -9.27
N TRP A 128 -4.49 -2.55 -9.79
CA TRP A 128 -3.08 -2.72 -9.48
C TRP A 128 -2.80 -2.62 -7.98
N ALA A 129 -3.40 -1.65 -7.30
CA ALA A 129 -3.26 -1.49 -5.86
C ALA A 129 -3.93 -2.64 -5.06
N GLY A 130 -4.74 -3.48 -5.69
CA GLY A 130 -5.47 -4.57 -5.03
C GLY A 130 -6.85 -4.16 -4.47
N LEU A 131 -7.40 -3.03 -4.91
CA LEU A 131 -8.69 -2.48 -4.44
C LEU A 131 -9.81 -2.74 -5.45
N ALA A 132 -10.27 -3.99 -5.50
CA ALA A 132 -11.43 -4.36 -6.32
C ALA A 132 -12.75 -3.85 -5.72
N TRP A 133 -13.59 -3.26 -6.57
CA TRP A 133 -14.97 -2.87 -6.26
C TRP A 133 -15.97 -3.98 -6.59
N ASP A 134 -17.08 -3.99 -5.86
CA ASP A 134 -18.19 -4.95 -6.03
C ASP A 134 -19.16 -4.48 -7.12
N GLU A 135 -19.32 -3.17 -7.27
CA GLU A 135 -20.18 -2.52 -8.27
C GLU A 135 -19.43 -1.33 -8.87
N GLY A 136 -19.53 -1.11 -10.19
CA GLY A 136 -18.78 -0.04 -10.84
C GLY A 136 -19.03 0.10 -12.34
N PRO A 137 -18.35 1.02 -13.02
CA PRO A 137 -18.59 1.35 -14.44
C PRO A 137 -18.36 0.18 -15.42
N ASP A 138 -17.56 -0.81 -15.02
CA ASP A 138 -17.19 -2.04 -15.73
C ASP A 138 -17.85 -3.30 -15.15
N LYS A 139 -18.62 -3.18 -14.05
CA LYS A 139 -19.28 -4.30 -13.37
C LYS A 139 -20.78 -4.07 -13.25
N ALA A 140 -21.56 -5.09 -13.59
CA ALA A 140 -23.00 -5.06 -13.37
C ALA A 140 -23.33 -4.84 -11.87
N GLY A 141 -24.44 -4.18 -11.60
CA GLY A 141 -24.98 -4.06 -10.26
C GLY A 141 -26.35 -3.39 -10.28
N PRO A 142 -27.13 -3.51 -9.20
CA PRO A 142 -28.54 -3.14 -9.18
C PRO A 142 -28.80 -1.64 -9.32
N TYR A 143 -27.77 -0.79 -9.17
CA TYR A 143 -27.90 0.67 -9.16
C TYR A 143 -27.21 1.38 -10.34
N GLY A 144 -26.75 0.61 -11.32
CA GLY A 144 -26.16 1.16 -12.54
C GLY A 144 -27.15 2.05 -13.30
N PRO A 145 -26.67 2.94 -14.19
CA PRO A 145 -25.27 3.16 -14.57
C PRO A 145 -24.42 3.78 -13.44
N TYR A 146 -23.10 3.53 -13.42
CA TYR A 146 -22.17 4.07 -12.41
C TYR A 146 -21.34 5.28 -12.90
N ARG A 147 -21.70 5.84 -14.06
CA ARG A 147 -21.18 7.12 -14.57
C ARG A 147 -22.28 8.18 -14.46
N GLN A 148 -21.98 9.34 -13.90
CA GLN A 148 -23.00 10.36 -13.68
C GLN A 148 -23.51 10.97 -14.99
N SER A 149 -22.66 11.09 -16.02
CA SER A 149 -23.07 11.49 -17.37
C SER A 149 -24.16 10.62 -17.99
N GLN A 150 -24.31 9.37 -17.53
CA GLN A 150 -25.32 8.41 -18.00
C GLN A 150 -26.60 8.43 -17.16
N ARG A 151 -26.70 9.35 -16.18
CA ARG A 151 -27.80 9.42 -15.20
C ARG A 151 -28.56 10.74 -15.24
N LEU A 152 -28.42 11.52 -16.32
CA LEU A 152 -28.99 12.87 -16.44
C LEU A 152 -30.50 12.91 -16.20
N SER A 153 -31.24 11.96 -16.77
CA SER A 153 -32.70 11.86 -16.58
C SER A 153 -33.12 11.69 -15.12
N LEU A 154 -32.34 10.94 -14.33
CA LEU A 154 -32.58 10.78 -12.91
C LEU A 154 -32.41 12.11 -12.17
N TYR A 155 -31.36 12.87 -12.48
CA TYR A 155 -31.15 14.16 -11.84
C TYR A 155 -32.23 15.18 -12.23
N ASP A 156 -32.63 15.22 -13.49
CA ASP A 156 -33.70 16.11 -13.96
C ASP A 156 -35.02 15.80 -13.23
N GLN A 157 -35.39 14.53 -13.03
CA GLN A 157 -36.58 14.15 -12.24
C GLN A 157 -36.55 14.68 -10.79
N HIS A 158 -35.40 14.61 -10.14
CA HIS A 158 -35.23 15.13 -8.79
C HIS A 158 -35.19 16.66 -8.74
N ILE A 159 -34.63 17.32 -9.77
CA ILE A 159 -34.67 18.78 -9.92
C ILE A 159 -36.11 19.26 -10.09
N ASP A 160 -36.91 18.60 -10.93
CA ASP A 160 -38.32 18.93 -11.14
C ASP A 160 -39.14 18.79 -9.86
N THR A 161 -38.79 17.81 -9.02
CA THR A 161 -39.39 17.66 -7.69
C THR A 161 -39.06 18.85 -6.79
N LEU A 162 -37.78 19.25 -6.72
CA LEU A 162 -37.38 20.41 -5.92
C LEU A 162 -38.00 21.73 -6.44
N LEU A 163 -38.15 21.89 -7.75
CA LEU A 163 -38.82 23.05 -8.36
C LEU A 163 -40.30 23.09 -7.97
N ARG A 164 -41.00 21.96 -8.12
CA ARG A 164 -42.42 21.81 -7.76
C ARG A 164 -42.69 22.09 -6.29
N ASP A 165 -41.79 21.61 -5.42
CA ASP A 165 -41.91 21.76 -3.97
C ASP A 165 -41.42 23.15 -3.47
N GLY A 166 -41.04 24.05 -4.39
CA GLY A 166 -40.54 25.39 -4.07
C GLY A 166 -39.21 25.39 -3.32
N LYS A 167 -38.46 24.28 -3.38
CA LYS A 167 -37.13 24.09 -2.79
C LYS A 167 -35.99 24.44 -3.74
N ALA A 168 -36.30 24.68 -5.02
CA ALA A 168 -35.38 25.18 -6.02
C ALA A 168 -36.07 26.24 -6.89
N TYR A 169 -35.30 27.00 -7.66
CA TYR A 169 -35.82 27.99 -8.62
C TYR A 169 -34.86 28.17 -9.80
N ARG A 170 -35.40 28.61 -10.95
CA ARG A 170 -34.59 28.92 -12.13
C ARG A 170 -33.93 30.30 -11.97
N CYS A 171 -32.65 30.36 -12.31
CA CYS A 171 -31.83 31.56 -12.26
C CYS A 171 -31.38 31.93 -13.68
N PHE A 172 -31.88 33.06 -14.15
CA PHE A 172 -31.60 33.59 -15.49
C PHE A 172 -30.43 34.59 -15.51
N CYS A 173 -29.87 34.97 -14.35
CA CYS A 173 -28.76 35.92 -14.25
C CYS A 173 -27.56 35.51 -15.13
N PRO A 174 -27.15 36.34 -16.12
CA PRO A 174 -26.02 36.05 -16.99
C PRO A 174 -24.71 35.81 -16.21
N PRO A 175 -23.81 34.92 -16.67
CA PRO A 175 -22.52 34.70 -16.01
C PRO A 175 -21.70 35.97 -15.81
N GLU A 176 -21.69 36.87 -16.79
CA GLU A 176 -21.00 38.15 -16.78
C GLU A 176 -21.47 39.06 -15.63
N ASP A 177 -22.78 39.12 -15.39
CA ASP A 177 -23.38 39.87 -14.28
C ASP A 177 -22.96 39.26 -12.93
N LEU A 178 -22.96 37.93 -12.84
CA LEU A 178 -22.55 37.23 -11.62
C LEU A 178 -21.07 37.48 -11.30
N GLU A 179 -20.20 37.47 -12.31
CA GLU A 179 -18.77 37.76 -12.13
C GLU A 179 -18.49 39.25 -11.87
N ALA A 180 -19.30 40.16 -12.44
CA ALA A 180 -19.24 41.58 -12.09
C ALA A 180 -19.60 41.80 -10.60
N HIS A 181 -20.73 41.24 -10.14
CA HIS A 181 -21.13 41.33 -8.74
C HIS A 181 -20.10 40.72 -7.78
N LYS A 182 -19.50 39.57 -8.12
CA LYS A 182 -18.44 38.97 -7.30
C LYS A 182 -17.22 39.87 -7.19
N ARG A 183 -16.79 40.49 -8.29
CA ARG A 183 -15.65 41.43 -8.31
C ARG A 183 -15.95 42.66 -7.47
N GLU A 184 -17.15 43.22 -7.58
CA GLU A 184 -17.58 44.36 -6.78
C GLU A 184 -17.63 44.02 -5.29
N ALA A 185 -18.29 42.92 -4.91
CA ALA A 185 -18.35 42.46 -3.53
C ALA A 185 -16.95 42.21 -2.94
N HIS A 186 -16.06 41.57 -3.71
CA HIS A 186 -14.67 41.38 -3.32
C HIS A 186 -13.93 42.71 -3.07
N ASN A 187 -14.08 43.68 -3.98
CA ASN A 187 -13.46 45.01 -3.84
C ASN A 187 -13.99 45.75 -2.60
N LEU A 188 -15.26 45.54 -2.25
CA LEU A 188 -15.91 46.08 -1.06
C LEU A 188 -15.68 45.25 0.21
N ARG A 189 -14.93 44.14 0.13
CA ARG A 189 -14.73 43.17 1.22
C ARG A 189 -16.03 42.62 1.81
N LEU A 190 -17.07 42.52 0.98
CA LEU A 190 -18.35 41.92 1.30
C LEU A 190 -18.38 40.43 0.90
N PRO A 191 -19.29 39.62 1.49
CA PRO A 191 -19.49 38.24 1.05
C PRO A 191 -19.87 38.16 -0.43
N THR A 192 -19.23 37.24 -1.17
CA THR A 192 -19.45 37.01 -2.61
C THR A 192 -20.65 36.10 -2.91
N ALA A 193 -21.52 35.89 -1.93
CA ALA A 193 -22.68 35.02 -2.03
C ALA A 193 -23.66 35.51 -3.11
N TYR A 194 -24.37 34.58 -3.74
CA TYR A 194 -25.41 34.96 -4.70
C TYR A 194 -26.48 35.85 -4.05
N SER A 195 -26.83 36.96 -4.71
CA SER A 195 -27.74 37.98 -4.18
C SER A 195 -29.20 37.55 -4.06
N GLY A 196 -29.57 36.38 -4.59
CA GLY A 196 -30.97 35.94 -4.61
C GLY A 196 -31.83 36.65 -5.66
N LYS A 197 -31.25 37.34 -6.65
CA LYS A 197 -31.98 38.14 -7.67
C LYS A 197 -33.16 37.40 -8.30
N CYS A 198 -33.04 36.10 -8.58
CA CYS A 198 -34.10 35.28 -9.16
C CYS A 198 -34.95 34.49 -8.13
N ARG A 199 -34.68 34.62 -6.82
CA ARG A 199 -35.32 33.81 -5.75
C ARG A 199 -36.81 34.12 -5.60
N SER A 200 -37.22 35.34 -5.93
CA SER A 200 -38.60 35.83 -5.81
C SER A 200 -39.37 35.87 -7.13
N LEU A 201 -38.82 35.33 -8.22
CA LEU A 201 -39.57 35.19 -9.48
C LEU A 201 -40.78 34.29 -9.25
N SER A 202 -41.94 34.66 -9.81
CA SER A 202 -43.11 33.79 -9.77
C SER A 202 -42.88 32.55 -10.63
N ALA A 203 -43.61 31.47 -10.35
CA ALA A 203 -43.56 30.26 -11.16
C ALA A 203 -43.93 30.58 -12.62
N ASP A 204 -45.00 31.35 -12.83
CA ASP A 204 -45.47 31.74 -14.16
C ASP A 204 -44.42 32.53 -14.96
N GLU A 205 -43.78 33.53 -14.35
CA GLU A 205 -42.71 34.29 -15.03
C GLU A 205 -41.50 33.39 -15.33
N SER A 206 -41.14 32.51 -14.39
CA SER A 206 -40.05 31.57 -14.59
C SER A 206 -40.33 30.58 -15.71
N ASP A 207 -41.55 30.08 -15.83
CA ASP A 207 -41.95 29.12 -16.87
C ASP A 207 -42.07 29.81 -18.23
N GLU A 208 -42.61 31.04 -18.28
CA GLU A 208 -42.66 31.85 -19.48
C GLU A 208 -41.25 32.10 -20.05
N ARG A 209 -40.30 32.56 -19.23
CA ARG A 209 -38.91 32.79 -19.65
C ARG A 209 -38.22 31.52 -20.14
N ALA A 210 -38.41 30.40 -19.41
CA ALA A 210 -37.86 29.11 -19.81
C ALA A 210 -38.46 28.60 -21.14
N SER A 211 -39.77 28.74 -21.35
CA SER A 211 -40.45 28.33 -22.59
C SER A 211 -40.04 29.15 -23.81
N LYS A 212 -39.64 30.41 -23.61
CA LYS A 212 -39.02 31.27 -24.63
C LYS A 212 -37.57 30.89 -24.96
N GLY A 213 -37.01 29.86 -24.31
CA GLY A 213 -35.65 29.39 -24.55
C GLY A 213 -34.56 30.23 -23.89
N GLU A 214 -34.91 31.09 -22.91
CA GLU A 214 -33.90 31.88 -22.21
C GLU A 214 -32.97 30.96 -21.38
N PRO A 215 -31.63 31.05 -21.54
CA PRO A 215 -30.72 30.16 -20.81
C PRO A 215 -30.77 30.38 -19.29
N TYR A 216 -30.92 29.29 -18.53
CA TYR A 216 -31.00 29.33 -17.07
C TYR A 216 -30.18 28.23 -16.40
N ALA A 217 -29.78 28.49 -15.15
CA ALA A 217 -29.34 27.47 -14.21
C ALA A 217 -30.49 27.18 -13.21
N VAL A 218 -30.44 26.07 -12.50
CA VAL A 218 -31.32 25.82 -11.35
C VAL A 218 -30.53 25.95 -10.07
N ARG A 219 -31.02 26.77 -9.14
CA ARG A 219 -30.43 26.96 -7.81
C ARG A 219 -31.30 26.30 -6.75
N PHE A 220 -30.64 25.70 -5.77
CA PHE A 220 -31.28 25.27 -4.54
C PHE A 220 -31.61 26.49 -3.68
N LYS A 221 -32.80 26.49 -3.08
CA LYS A 221 -33.27 27.55 -2.20
C LYS A 221 -32.87 27.20 -0.76
N SER A 222 -31.67 27.63 -0.39
CA SER A 222 -31.06 27.30 0.89
C SER A 222 -31.83 27.89 2.07
N SER A 223 -31.77 27.19 3.20
CA SER A 223 -32.33 27.64 4.47
C SER A 223 -31.56 28.82 5.03
N THR A 224 -32.24 29.71 5.75
CA THR A 224 -31.57 30.77 6.51
C THR A 224 -30.85 30.23 7.75
N ALA A 225 -31.33 29.11 8.29
CA ALA A 225 -30.73 28.45 9.44
C ALA A 225 -29.63 27.46 8.99
N PRO A 226 -28.42 27.51 9.58
CA PRO A 226 -27.33 26.63 9.20
C PRO A 226 -27.59 25.18 9.59
N ALA A 227 -27.41 24.26 8.64
CA ALA A 227 -27.56 22.83 8.89
C ALA A 227 -26.48 22.28 9.84
N LEU A 228 -26.90 21.39 10.75
CA LEU A 228 -26.01 20.68 11.69
C LEU A 228 -25.54 19.37 11.06
N VAL A 229 -24.23 19.23 10.91
CA VAL A 229 -23.59 18.00 10.44
C VAL A 229 -23.09 17.18 11.64
N ARG A 230 -23.36 15.88 11.65
CA ARG A 230 -22.77 14.92 12.59
C ARG A 230 -21.75 14.07 11.86
N ASP A 231 -20.48 14.39 12.03
CA ASP A 231 -19.35 13.68 11.46
C ASP A 231 -18.78 12.66 12.47
N LEU A 232 -18.47 11.45 12.02
CA LEU A 232 -17.95 10.37 12.87
C LEU A 232 -16.53 10.66 13.38
N VAL A 233 -15.76 11.51 12.70
CA VAL A 233 -14.40 11.91 13.07
C VAL A 233 -14.45 13.24 13.81
N TYR A 234 -14.98 14.29 13.19
CA TYR A 234 -14.96 15.66 13.69
C TYR A 234 -16.08 15.97 14.70
N GLY A 235 -17.08 15.10 14.84
CA GLY A 235 -18.21 15.31 15.76
C GLY A 235 -19.25 16.28 15.19
N ARG A 236 -19.77 17.19 16.01
CA ARG A 236 -20.76 18.19 15.57
C ARG A 236 -20.05 19.32 14.82
N PHE A 237 -20.48 19.57 13.59
CA PHE A 237 -20.04 20.69 12.77
C PHE A 237 -21.25 21.51 12.31
N GLN A 238 -21.23 22.81 12.52
CA GLN A 238 -22.27 23.74 12.08
C GLN A 238 -21.61 25.06 11.70
N LYS A 239 -22.00 25.62 10.56
CA LYS A 239 -21.54 26.96 10.15
C LYS A 239 -22.22 28.04 10.97
N THR A 240 -21.59 29.22 11.05
CA THR A 240 -22.16 30.41 11.68
C THR A 240 -23.28 31.04 10.86
N VAL A 241 -23.23 30.88 9.54
CA VAL A 241 -24.20 31.40 8.57
C VAL A 241 -24.74 30.24 7.75
N GLY A 242 -26.01 30.32 7.34
CA GLY A 242 -26.63 29.38 6.41
C GLY A 242 -25.93 29.36 5.05
N GLU A 243 -26.25 28.35 4.24
CA GLU A 243 -25.69 28.25 2.90
C GLU A 243 -26.30 29.31 1.96
N GLU A 244 -25.51 29.74 0.98
CA GLU A 244 -26.06 30.51 -0.14
C GLU A 244 -26.91 29.63 -1.06
N ASP A 245 -27.74 30.24 -1.92
CA ASP A 245 -28.49 29.52 -2.94
C ASP A 245 -27.55 29.00 -4.05
N PHE A 246 -27.06 27.77 -3.89
CA PHE A 246 -26.06 27.17 -4.77
C PHE A 246 -26.69 26.50 -5.99
N ILE A 247 -25.91 26.40 -7.08
CA ILE A 247 -26.37 25.77 -8.32
C ILE A 247 -26.49 24.25 -8.12
N ILE A 248 -27.64 23.68 -8.51
CA ILE A 248 -27.89 22.24 -8.56
C ILE A 248 -27.98 21.70 -9.99
N ARG A 249 -28.33 22.55 -10.96
CA ARG A 249 -28.26 22.27 -12.40
C ARG A 249 -27.58 23.44 -13.12
N LYS A 250 -26.52 23.15 -13.86
CA LYS A 250 -25.80 24.14 -14.67
C LYS A 250 -26.61 24.52 -15.92
N ARG A 251 -26.18 25.58 -16.60
CA ARG A 251 -26.79 26.05 -17.86
C ARG A 251 -26.61 25.05 -19.02
N ASP A 252 -25.57 24.22 -18.95
CA ASP A 252 -25.29 23.14 -19.91
C ASP A 252 -26.20 21.90 -19.71
N GLY A 253 -27.11 21.94 -18.73
CA GLY A 253 -28.02 20.85 -18.40
C GLY A 253 -27.45 19.81 -17.43
N PHE A 254 -26.14 19.80 -17.17
CA PHE A 254 -25.55 18.87 -16.22
C PHE A 254 -25.85 19.27 -14.77
N PRO A 255 -26.01 18.29 -13.85
CA PRO A 255 -26.13 18.58 -12.42
C PRO A 255 -24.82 19.16 -11.88
N SER A 256 -24.90 19.87 -10.76
CA SER A 256 -23.71 20.16 -9.96
C SER A 256 -23.27 18.92 -9.18
N TYR A 257 -22.01 18.91 -8.73
CA TYR A 257 -21.50 17.90 -7.81
C TYR A 257 -22.42 17.69 -6.59
N HIS A 258 -22.94 18.79 -6.02
CA HIS A 258 -23.75 18.70 -4.80
C HIS A 258 -25.03 17.90 -4.99
N LEU A 259 -25.75 18.14 -6.08
CA LEU A 259 -26.98 17.41 -6.37
C LEU A 259 -26.70 15.96 -6.77
N ALA A 260 -25.80 15.75 -7.74
CA ALA A 260 -25.52 14.42 -8.26
C ALA A 260 -25.02 13.48 -7.16
N ASN A 261 -24.15 13.96 -6.27
CA ASN A 261 -23.62 13.20 -5.15
C ASN A 261 -24.72 12.76 -4.16
N VAL A 262 -25.65 13.66 -3.79
CA VAL A 262 -26.75 13.34 -2.86
C VAL A 262 -27.75 12.37 -3.49
N VAL A 263 -28.16 12.62 -4.73
CA VAL A 263 -29.10 11.74 -5.45
C VAL A 263 -28.51 10.35 -5.63
N ASP A 264 -27.24 10.24 -6.03
CA ASP A 264 -26.62 8.93 -6.23
C ASP A 264 -26.31 8.21 -4.93
N ASP A 265 -25.88 8.92 -3.87
CA ASP A 265 -25.66 8.29 -2.57
C ASP A 265 -26.98 7.70 -2.01
N LYS A 266 -28.11 8.41 -2.18
CA LYS A 266 -29.44 7.87 -1.86
C LYS A 266 -29.79 6.66 -2.72
N ASN A 267 -29.68 6.81 -4.04
CA ASN A 267 -30.20 5.81 -4.98
C ASN A 267 -29.32 4.55 -5.04
N MET A 268 -28.05 4.63 -4.65
CA MET A 268 -27.13 3.48 -4.51
C MET A 268 -27.11 2.87 -3.10
N GLY A 269 -27.97 3.38 -2.19
CA GLY A 269 -28.08 2.90 -0.82
C GLY A 269 -26.80 3.09 0.00
N ILE A 270 -26.05 4.17 -0.24
CA ILE A 270 -24.83 4.46 0.50
C ILE A 270 -25.15 4.71 1.98
N THR A 271 -24.44 4.00 2.84
CA THR A 271 -24.62 4.08 4.30
C THR A 271 -23.60 4.99 4.96
N HIS A 272 -22.37 5.00 4.41
CA HIS A 272 -21.23 5.73 4.95
C HIS A 272 -20.46 6.43 3.84
N VAL A 273 -20.20 7.70 4.04
CA VAL A 273 -19.42 8.55 3.14
C VAL A 273 -18.09 8.88 3.82
N ILE A 274 -17.04 8.17 3.43
CA ILE A 274 -15.66 8.49 3.82
C ILE A 274 -15.02 9.30 2.68
N ARG A 275 -14.62 10.55 2.96
CA ARG A 275 -14.01 11.45 1.98
C ARG A 275 -13.08 12.48 2.63
N GLY A 276 -12.27 13.18 1.84
CA GLY A 276 -11.34 14.18 2.34
C GLY A 276 -12.00 15.35 3.07
N ALA A 277 -11.34 15.90 4.09
CA ALA A 277 -11.83 16.97 4.95
C ALA A 277 -12.10 18.30 4.23
N GLU A 278 -11.61 18.49 3.01
CA GLU A 278 -11.99 19.62 2.15
C GLU A 278 -13.50 19.68 1.88
N TRP A 279 -14.20 18.54 1.96
CA TRP A 279 -15.64 18.46 1.75
C TRP A 279 -16.47 18.72 3.03
N LEU A 280 -15.83 18.82 4.20
CA LEU A 280 -16.54 19.03 5.46
C LEU A 280 -17.35 20.33 5.43
N THR A 281 -16.76 21.40 4.89
CA THR A 281 -17.41 22.72 4.74
C THR A 281 -18.52 22.73 3.71
N SER A 282 -18.59 21.74 2.81
CA SER A 282 -19.67 21.59 1.82
C SER A 282 -20.76 20.63 2.28
N THR A 283 -20.53 19.87 3.35
CA THR A 283 -21.48 18.86 3.84
C THR A 283 -22.81 19.46 4.34
N PRO A 284 -22.88 20.69 4.91
CA PRO A 284 -24.18 21.29 5.24
C PRO A 284 -25.08 21.47 4.00
N LYS A 285 -24.52 21.82 2.82
CA LYS A 285 -25.28 21.85 1.55
C LYS A 285 -25.90 20.49 1.22
N HIS A 286 -25.18 19.40 1.49
CA HIS A 286 -25.68 18.04 1.26
C HIS A 286 -26.78 17.67 2.25
N VAL A 287 -26.62 18.04 3.53
CA VAL A 287 -27.68 17.85 4.54
C VAL A 287 -28.94 18.60 4.17
N GLU A 288 -28.85 19.87 3.75
CA GLU A 288 -30.03 20.63 3.30
C GLU A 288 -30.73 19.98 2.09
N LEU A 289 -29.98 19.38 1.16
CA LEU A 289 -30.56 18.63 0.05
C LEU A 289 -31.29 17.37 0.53
N TYR A 290 -30.68 16.57 1.41
CA TYR A 290 -31.34 15.40 2.01
C TYR A 290 -32.63 15.81 2.72
N ASP A 291 -32.58 16.86 3.54
CA ASP A 291 -33.73 17.40 4.26
C ASP A 291 -34.83 17.88 3.31
N ALA A 292 -34.46 18.55 2.21
CA ALA A 292 -35.42 19.01 1.20
C ALA A 292 -36.14 17.88 0.47
N PHE A 293 -35.48 16.74 0.28
CA PHE A 293 -36.11 15.53 -0.26
C PHE A 293 -36.83 14.69 0.81
N GLY A 294 -36.72 15.02 2.10
CA GLY A 294 -37.23 14.21 3.19
C GLY A 294 -36.50 12.86 3.31
N TRP A 295 -35.21 12.82 2.98
CA TRP A 295 -34.39 11.61 3.01
C TRP A 295 -33.47 11.60 4.22
N ASP A 296 -33.26 10.41 4.80
CA ASP A 296 -32.15 10.19 5.72
C ASP A 296 -30.81 10.33 4.98
N HIS A 297 -29.90 11.09 5.57
CA HIS A 297 -28.53 11.22 5.06
C HIS A 297 -27.65 10.04 5.55
N PRO A 298 -26.61 9.64 4.79
CA PRO A 298 -25.63 8.66 5.25
C PRO A 298 -24.84 9.20 6.46
N GLN A 299 -24.06 8.32 7.09
CA GLN A 299 -23.07 8.77 8.08
C GLN A 299 -21.84 9.33 7.36
N PHE A 300 -21.38 10.51 7.79
CA PHE A 300 -20.20 11.16 7.20
C PHE A 300 -18.96 10.92 8.07
N ALA A 301 -17.83 10.66 7.43
CA ALA A 301 -16.52 10.58 8.08
C ALA A 301 -15.48 11.29 7.21
N HIS A 302 -15.02 12.45 7.67
CA HIS A 302 -14.04 13.24 6.92
C HIS A 302 -12.60 12.90 7.33
N VAL A 303 -11.73 12.66 6.35
CA VAL A 303 -10.32 12.28 6.56
C VAL A 303 -9.38 13.45 6.34
N GLY A 304 -8.43 13.64 7.26
CA GLY A 304 -7.48 14.76 7.24
C GLY A 304 -6.68 14.88 5.95
N LEU A 305 -6.37 16.10 5.51
CA LEU A 305 -5.62 16.33 4.26
C LEU A 305 -4.20 15.79 4.35
N LEU A 306 -3.66 15.32 3.23
CA LEU A 306 -2.24 14.97 3.13
C LEU A 306 -1.42 16.21 2.76
N THR A 307 -0.36 16.48 3.53
CA THR A 307 0.52 17.63 3.33
C THR A 307 1.98 17.21 3.23
N ASP A 308 2.80 18.10 2.69
CA ASP A 308 4.26 18.01 2.78
C ASP A 308 4.76 18.33 4.21
N MET A 309 6.08 18.37 4.37
CA MET A 309 6.77 18.71 5.63
C MET A 309 6.55 20.18 6.04
N GLN A 310 6.18 21.04 5.10
CA GLN A 310 5.87 22.46 5.28
C GLN A 310 4.37 22.72 5.48
N ARG A 311 3.57 21.65 5.65
CA ARG A 311 2.11 21.67 5.78
C ARG A 311 1.38 22.29 4.58
N GLN A 312 2.00 22.30 3.42
CA GLN A 312 1.32 22.64 2.17
C GLN A 312 0.64 21.39 1.61
N LYS A 313 -0.51 21.60 0.97
CA LYS A 313 -1.25 20.51 0.33
C LYS A 313 -0.36 19.85 -0.73
N LEU A 314 -0.28 18.52 -0.71
CA LEU A 314 0.43 17.78 -1.75
C LEU A 314 -0.11 18.14 -3.13
N SER A 315 0.81 18.43 -4.04
CA SER A 315 0.56 18.84 -5.41
C SER A 315 1.34 17.97 -6.39
N LYS A 316 1.01 18.03 -7.69
CA LYS A 316 1.69 17.26 -8.75
C LYS A 316 3.21 17.44 -8.81
N ARG A 317 3.77 18.46 -8.15
CA ARG A 317 5.22 18.72 -8.08
C ARG A 317 5.93 17.92 -6.99
N HIS A 318 5.19 17.30 -6.08
CA HIS A 318 5.77 16.52 -4.98
C HIS A 318 5.98 15.07 -5.42
N GLU A 319 7.10 14.49 -4.98
CA GLU A 319 7.36 13.06 -5.17
C GLU A 319 6.31 12.19 -4.48
N GLY A 320 6.01 11.03 -5.06
CA GLY A 320 5.03 10.09 -4.47
C GLY A 320 3.58 10.57 -4.50
N VAL A 321 3.23 11.58 -5.30
CA VAL A 321 1.82 11.96 -5.47
C VAL A 321 1.11 11.07 -6.48
N ASP A 322 1.71 10.85 -7.65
CA ASP A 322 1.15 10.01 -8.73
C ASP A 322 1.41 8.52 -8.49
N MET A 323 0.49 7.67 -8.93
CA MET A 323 0.63 6.20 -8.84
C MET A 323 1.77 5.65 -9.72
N SER A 324 2.11 6.30 -10.83
CA SER A 324 3.24 5.84 -11.67
C SER A 324 4.56 5.85 -10.90
N TRP A 325 4.79 6.88 -10.06
CA TRP A 325 6.01 6.99 -9.26
C TRP A 325 6.27 5.75 -8.40
N TYR A 326 5.21 5.14 -7.85
CA TYR A 326 5.32 3.93 -7.05
C TYR A 326 5.59 2.69 -7.91
N ARG A 327 4.92 2.56 -9.05
CA ARG A 327 5.14 1.46 -10.00
C ARG A 327 6.54 1.47 -10.59
N ASP A 328 6.98 2.62 -11.07
CA ASP A 328 8.27 2.79 -11.73
C ASP A 328 9.45 2.50 -10.77
N ARG A 329 9.20 2.64 -9.45
CA ARG A 329 10.15 2.30 -8.37
C ARG A 329 9.95 0.91 -7.79
N LEU A 330 9.15 0.06 -8.42
CA LEU A 330 8.88 -1.32 -8.00
C LEU A 330 8.37 -1.43 -6.54
N ILE A 331 7.58 -0.44 -6.09
CA ILE A 331 6.91 -0.52 -4.80
C ILE A 331 5.78 -1.54 -4.89
N LEU A 332 5.78 -2.51 -3.96
CA LEU A 332 4.75 -3.53 -3.89
C LEU A 332 3.38 -2.88 -3.56
N PRO A 333 2.30 -3.29 -4.24
CA PRO A 333 0.95 -2.79 -3.93
C PRO A 333 0.59 -2.91 -2.44
N ALA A 334 0.95 -4.04 -1.82
CA ALA A 334 0.71 -4.28 -0.39
C ALA A 334 1.47 -3.29 0.52
N ALA A 335 2.72 -2.96 0.18
CA ALA A 335 3.52 -1.98 0.90
C ALA A 335 2.93 -0.57 0.76
N LEU A 336 2.47 -0.20 -0.45
CA LEU A 336 1.82 1.08 -0.70
C LEU A 336 0.50 1.20 0.10
N LEU A 337 -0.35 0.17 0.11
CA LEU A 337 -1.57 0.19 0.91
C LEU A 337 -1.28 0.27 2.41
N ASN A 338 -0.26 -0.45 2.90
CA ASN A 338 0.16 -0.37 4.29
C ASN A 338 0.69 1.02 4.64
N PHE A 339 1.43 1.66 3.75
CA PHE A 339 1.85 3.03 3.94
C PHE A 339 0.65 3.98 3.95
N ALA A 340 -0.25 3.88 2.96
CA ALA A 340 -1.42 4.72 2.82
C ALA A 340 -2.38 4.62 4.01
N VAL A 341 -2.61 3.43 4.57
CA VAL A 341 -3.48 3.25 5.74
C VAL A 341 -2.92 3.96 6.98
N LEU A 342 -1.59 3.97 7.13
CA LEU A 342 -0.91 4.62 8.27
C LEU A 342 -0.99 6.16 8.21
N LEU A 343 -1.34 6.73 7.05
CA LEU A 343 -1.56 8.16 6.89
C LEU A 343 -2.93 8.59 7.43
N GLY A 344 -3.11 8.52 8.74
CA GLY A 344 -4.31 8.96 9.45
C GLY A 344 -5.05 7.85 10.20
N TRP A 345 -4.49 6.65 10.26
CA TRP A 345 -5.05 5.54 11.03
C TRP A 345 -3.93 4.63 11.58
N HIS A 346 -4.13 4.04 12.75
CA HIS A 346 -3.17 3.11 13.35
C HIS A 346 -3.88 1.92 13.98
N LYS A 347 -3.26 0.73 13.88
CA LYS A 347 -3.72 -0.48 14.57
C LYS A 347 -3.53 -0.33 16.07
N ARG A 348 -4.63 -0.42 16.84
CA ARG A 348 -4.57 -0.29 18.30
C ARG A 348 -3.80 -1.43 18.94
N GLY A 349 -2.83 -1.10 19.80
CA GLY A 349 -2.12 -2.07 20.62
C GLY A 349 -1.04 -2.90 19.89
N SER A 350 -0.78 -2.62 18.62
CA SER A 350 0.35 -3.20 17.88
C SER A 350 1.56 -2.28 17.97
N LYS A 351 2.73 -2.85 18.25
CA LYS A 351 4.02 -2.15 18.06
C LYS A 351 4.52 -2.23 16.63
N SER A 352 4.11 -3.26 15.88
CA SER A 352 4.46 -3.43 14.48
C SER A 352 3.53 -2.60 13.60
N GLU A 353 4.12 -1.91 12.63
CA GLU A 353 3.41 -1.16 11.58
C GLU A 353 3.16 -2.01 10.32
N PHE A 354 3.79 -3.18 10.21
CA PHE A 354 3.56 -4.13 9.13
C PHE A 354 2.15 -4.75 9.24
N MET A 355 1.41 -4.71 8.14
CA MET A 355 0.06 -5.25 8.00
C MET A 355 -0.17 -5.71 6.56
N THR A 356 -0.69 -6.91 6.39
CA THR A 356 -1.31 -7.32 5.13
C THR A 356 -2.66 -6.60 4.92
N LEU A 357 -3.19 -6.61 3.71
CA LEU A 357 -4.53 -6.06 3.46
C LEU A 357 -5.59 -6.76 4.33
N GLN A 358 -5.43 -8.06 4.56
CA GLN A 358 -6.34 -8.84 5.42
C GLN A 358 -6.23 -8.40 6.90
N ASP A 359 -5.01 -8.15 7.40
CA ASP A 359 -4.81 -7.60 8.75
C ASP A 359 -5.47 -6.24 8.92
N MET A 360 -5.41 -5.38 7.89
CA MET A 360 -6.06 -4.08 7.88
C MET A 360 -7.58 -4.24 7.96
N VAL A 361 -8.17 -5.17 7.19
CA VAL A 361 -9.61 -5.48 7.23
C VAL A 361 -10.03 -5.96 8.62
N ASP A 362 -9.31 -6.92 9.19
CA ASP A 362 -9.67 -7.53 10.49
C ASP A 362 -9.50 -6.57 11.67
N SER A 363 -8.62 -5.57 11.53
CA SER A 363 -8.33 -4.60 12.59
C SER A 363 -9.02 -3.25 12.40
N PHE A 364 -9.73 -3.04 11.29
CA PHE A 364 -10.19 -1.72 10.88
C PHE A 364 -11.12 -1.07 11.91
N SER A 365 -11.03 0.25 12.04
CA SER A 365 -11.97 1.04 12.85
C SER A 365 -12.09 2.45 12.30
N LEU A 366 -13.21 3.12 12.58
CA LEU A 366 -13.49 4.50 12.16
C LEU A 366 -12.76 5.57 12.99
N LYS A 367 -11.68 5.20 13.69
CA LYS A 367 -10.90 6.11 14.52
C LYS A 367 -9.77 6.73 13.68
N PHE A 368 -10.10 7.79 12.96
CA PHE A 368 -9.14 8.53 12.16
C PHE A 368 -8.49 9.67 12.94
N THR A 369 -7.23 9.94 12.61
CA THR A 369 -6.50 11.12 13.09
C THR A 369 -7.13 12.38 12.51
N LYS A 370 -7.30 13.41 13.35
CA LYS A 370 -7.85 14.71 12.96
C LYS A 370 -6.76 15.64 12.45
N GLY A 371 -7.12 16.50 11.51
CA GLY A 371 -6.23 17.55 10.98
C GLY A 371 -5.30 17.04 9.89
N ASP A 372 -4.37 17.90 9.48
CA ASP A 372 -3.46 17.61 8.39
C ASP A 372 -2.43 16.53 8.77
N ILE A 373 -2.13 15.67 7.80
CA ILE A 373 -1.25 14.51 7.96
C ILE A 373 -0.05 14.71 7.04
N ILE A 374 1.11 14.87 7.68
CA ILE A 374 2.40 15.03 6.99
C ILE A 374 2.80 13.70 6.37
N VAL A 375 3.15 13.72 5.09
CA VAL A 375 3.64 12.55 4.36
C VAL A 375 5.17 12.54 4.38
N SER A 376 5.75 11.54 5.05
CA SER A 376 7.19 11.21 4.98
C SER A 376 7.35 9.85 4.30
N LEU A 377 8.10 9.83 3.19
CA LEU A 377 8.36 8.62 2.40
C LEU A 377 9.41 7.71 3.03
N ASP A 378 10.14 8.16 4.06
CA ASP A 378 11.19 7.38 4.73
C ASP A 378 10.65 6.05 5.26
N LYS A 379 9.40 6.08 5.75
CA LYS A 379 8.70 4.89 6.27
C LYS A 379 8.36 3.88 5.18
N LEU A 380 8.13 4.34 3.95
CA LEU A 380 7.78 3.45 2.84
C LEU A 380 8.91 2.48 2.53
N SER A 381 10.17 2.92 2.59
CA SER A 381 11.33 2.03 2.37
C SER A 381 11.35 0.89 3.40
N HIS A 382 11.05 1.19 4.66
CA HIS A 382 10.97 0.17 5.71
C HIS A 382 9.83 -0.81 5.46
N LEU A 383 8.62 -0.32 5.19
CA LEU A 383 7.45 -1.18 4.91
C LEU A 383 7.69 -2.05 3.67
N GLN A 384 8.25 -1.48 2.61
CA GLN A 384 8.59 -2.20 1.39
C GLN A 384 9.51 -3.40 1.68
N LYS A 385 10.55 -3.22 2.50
CA LYS A 385 11.45 -4.32 2.90
C LYS A 385 10.70 -5.42 3.66
N GLU A 386 9.83 -5.04 4.59
CA GLU A 386 9.02 -6.00 5.36
C GLU A 386 8.03 -6.77 4.46
N HIS A 387 7.40 -6.09 3.50
CA HIS A 387 6.51 -6.71 2.51
C HIS A 387 7.25 -7.60 1.51
N ILE A 388 8.46 -7.26 1.10
CA ILE A 388 9.32 -8.15 0.29
C ILE A 388 9.66 -9.42 1.06
N ARG A 389 10.08 -9.30 2.33
CA ARG A 389 10.37 -10.46 3.19
C ARG A 389 9.13 -11.35 3.33
N HIS A 390 8.00 -10.75 3.66
CA HIS A 390 6.74 -11.48 3.77
C HIS A 390 6.35 -12.19 2.46
N LEU A 391 6.55 -11.55 1.32
CA LEU A 391 6.26 -12.14 0.01
C LEU A 391 7.15 -13.36 -0.27
N ILE A 392 8.45 -13.27 0.04
CA ILE A 392 9.42 -14.34 -0.24
C ILE A 392 9.32 -15.50 0.78
N ASP A 393 8.96 -15.21 2.03
CA ASP A 393 8.88 -16.19 3.12
C ASP A 393 7.49 -16.85 3.23
N SER A 394 6.52 -16.42 2.42
CA SER A 394 5.19 -17.04 2.36
C SER A 394 5.28 -18.49 1.89
N GLU A 395 4.52 -19.40 2.53
CA GLU A 395 4.40 -20.81 2.11
C GLU A 395 3.81 -20.93 0.70
N THR A 396 2.90 -20.01 0.34
CA THR A 396 2.31 -19.88 -1.00
C THR A 396 2.49 -18.43 -1.43
N PRO A 397 3.64 -18.07 -2.01
CA PRO A 397 3.90 -16.70 -2.42
C PRO A 397 3.02 -16.30 -3.61
N ASN A 398 2.78 -15.01 -3.77
CA ASN A 398 2.11 -14.49 -4.96
C ASN A 398 3.09 -14.49 -6.12
N GLU A 399 2.99 -15.51 -6.98
CA GLU A 399 3.91 -15.74 -8.08
C GLU A 399 4.04 -14.56 -9.05
N PRO A 400 2.95 -13.99 -9.59
CA PRO A 400 3.04 -12.79 -10.40
C PRO A 400 3.79 -11.62 -9.74
N LEU A 401 3.61 -11.41 -8.43
CA LEU A 401 4.32 -10.35 -7.73
C LEU A 401 5.81 -10.65 -7.56
N LEU A 402 6.19 -11.90 -7.28
CA LEU A 402 7.60 -12.29 -7.20
C LEU A 402 8.31 -12.04 -8.54
N GLU A 403 7.69 -12.48 -9.64
CA GLU A 403 8.27 -12.32 -10.98
C GLU A 403 8.42 -10.83 -11.34
N THR A 404 7.32 -10.09 -11.35
CA THR A 404 7.32 -8.69 -11.83
C THR A 404 8.16 -7.75 -10.97
N TYR A 405 8.21 -7.95 -9.64
CA TYR A 405 8.83 -6.98 -8.73
C TYR A 405 10.23 -7.34 -8.27
N LEU A 406 10.66 -8.60 -8.40
CA LEU A 406 11.94 -9.06 -7.89
C LEU A 406 12.74 -9.82 -8.93
N LEU A 407 12.17 -10.90 -9.51
CA LEU A 407 12.93 -11.79 -10.39
C LEU A 407 13.21 -11.17 -11.76
N ASP A 408 12.20 -10.66 -12.47
CA ASP A 408 12.39 -10.01 -13.78
C ASP A 408 13.35 -8.82 -13.69
N PRO A 409 13.21 -7.89 -12.72
CA PRO A 409 14.14 -6.77 -12.61
C PRO A 409 15.56 -7.21 -12.26
N ILE A 410 15.74 -8.20 -11.36
CA ILE A 410 17.08 -8.72 -11.04
C ILE A 410 17.70 -9.38 -12.27
N ASN A 411 16.96 -10.25 -12.96
CA ASN A 411 17.45 -10.92 -14.18
C ASN A 411 17.87 -9.90 -15.24
N LYS A 412 17.08 -8.84 -15.44
CA LYS A 412 17.43 -7.76 -16.36
C LYS A 412 18.73 -7.04 -15.97
N VAL A 413 19.00 -6.85 -14.67
CA VAL A 413 20.28 -6.29 -14.21
C VAL A 413 21.43 -7.26 -14.53
N LEU A 414 21.24 -8.56 -14.32
CA LEU A 414 22.25 -9.58 -14.64
C LEU A 414 22.56 -9.60 -16.14
N GLU A 415 21.54 -9.67 -16.99
CA GLU A 415 21.66 -9.69 -18.46
C GLU A 415 22.38 -8.45 -18.99
N ASN A 416 22.04 -7.26 -18.47
CA ASN A 416 22.72 -6.02 -18.86
C ASN A 416 24.20 -6.03 -18.48
N ALA A 417 24.54 -6.51 -17.27
CA ALA A 417 25.92 -6.57 -16.82
C ALA A 417 26.76 -7.57 -17.65
N GLU A 418 26.18 -8.73 -18.01
CA GLU A 418 26.84 -9.68 -18.90
C GLU A 418 27.04 -9.12 -20.31
N ALA A 419 26.05 -8.44 -20.88
CA ALA A 419 26.16 -7.79 -22.19
C ALA A 419 27.26 -6.71 -22.21
N VAL A 420 27.39 -5.93 -21.13
CA VAL A 420 28.47 -4.93 -20.98
C VAL A 420 29.84 -5.61 -20.90
N LYS A 421 29.97 -6.72 -20.15
CA LYS A 421 31.21 -7.52 -20.07
C LYS A 421 31.61 -8.06 -21.44
N GLU A 422 30.67 -8.63 -22.19
CA GLU A 422 30.90 -9.17 -23.53
C GLU A 422 31.34 -8.08 -24.53
N ALA A 423 30.67 -6.92 -24.52
CA ALA A 423 31.01 -5.81 -25.41
C ALA A 423 32.42 -5.23 -25.13
N ALA A 424 32.82 -5.16 -23.85
CA ALA A 424 34.15 -4.73 -23.45
C ALA A 424 35.24 -5.72 -23.91
N ALA A 425 34.94 -7.02 -23.95
CA ALA A 425 35.85 -8.03 -24.48
C ALA A 425 36.06 -7.94 -26.01
N THR A 426 35.14 -7.30 -26.74
CA THR A 426 35.18 -7.15 -28.21
C THR A 426 35.66 -5.78 -28.72
N ASP A 427 36.24 -4.94 -27.85
CA ASP A 427 36.85 -3.63 -28.16
C ASP A 427 35.90 -2.59 -28.79
N SER A 428 34.60 -2.67 -28.48
CA SER A 428 33.57 -1.74 -28.95
C SER A 428 33.05 -0.83 -27.84
N ALA A 429 33.62 0.38 -27.77
CA ALA A 429 33.19 1.58 -27.00
C ALA A 429 33.27 1.51 -25.45
N PRO A 430 33.55 2.65 -24.78
CA PRO A 430 33.57 2.72 -23.31
C PRO A 430 32.15 2.60 -22.76
N ALA A 431 31.84 1.48 -22.10
CA ALA A 431 30.56 1.28 -21.44
C ALA A 431 30.49 2.15 -20.18
N ALA A 432 29.42 2.95 -20.06
CA ALA A 432 29.16 3.77 -18.88
C ALA A 432 28.96 2.89 -17.64
N GLU A 433 29.74 3.14 -16.58
CA GLU A 433 29.57 2.49 -15.29
C GLU A 433 28.23 2.90 -14.67
N ALA A 434 27.25 1.99 -14.67
CA ALA A 434 26.05 2.13 -13.86
C ALA A 434 26.27 1.36 -12.54
N ASP A 435 26.17 2.09 -11.43
CA ASP A 435 26.03 1.53 -10.07
C ASP A 435 27.12 0.54 -9.62
N GLY A 436 28.33 0.71 -10.15
CA GLY A 436 29.55 0.06 -9.67
C GLY A 436 29.78 -1.37 -10.15
N ILE A 437 29.06 -1.88 -11.16
CA ILE A 437 29.37 -3.16 -11.83
C ILE A 437 30.10 -2.85 -13.14
N GLY A 438 31.43 -2.76 -13.09
CA GLY A 438 32.27 -2.60 -14.28
C GLY A 438 32.58 -3.96 -14.94
N PRO A 439 32.91 -3.99 -16.25
CA PRO A 439 33.18 -5.23 -17.00
C PRO A 439 34.33 -6.04 -16.39
N ASP A 440 35.37 -5.38 -15.89
CA ASP A 440 36.52 -6.04 -15.24
C ASP A 440 36.26 -6.45 -13.78
N SER A 441 35.11 -6.06 -13.22
CA SER A 441 34.76 -6.28 -11.81
C SER A 441 33.98 -7.57 -11.55
N ILE A 442 33.58 -8.29 -12.61
CA ILE A 442 32.77 -9.52 -12.54
C ILE A 442 33.34 -10.62 -13.44
N GLY A 443 33.25 -11.87 -12.99
CA GLY A 443 33.64 -13.05 -13.78
C GLY A 443 32.47 -13.65 -14.56
N GLU A 444 32.47 -14.98 -14.70
CA GLU A 444 31.29 -15.72 -15.18
C GLU A 444 30.20 -15.77 -14.11
N LEU A 445 28.94 -15.96 -14.53
CA LEU A 445 27.87 -16.26 -13.58
C LEU A 445 28.21 -17.54 -12.79
N VAL A 446 27.84 -17.57 -11.52
CA VAL A 446 28.00 -18.79 -10.71
C VAL A 446 27.21 -19.94 -11.32
N PRO A 447 27.62 -21.21 -11.11
CA PRO A 447 26.98 -22.38 -11.73
C PRO A 447 25.46 -22.47 -11.56
N ALA A 448 24.93 -21.97 -10.44
CA ALA A 448 23.49 -21.96 -10.16
C ALA A 448 22.68 -20.96 -11.02
N LEU A 449 23.37 -20.05 -11.71
CA LEU A 449 22.80 -19.03 -12.59
C LEU A 449 23.22 -19.24 -14.06
N SER A 450 24.29 -19.98 -14.33
CA SER A 450 24.77 -20.25 -15.69
C SER A 450 24.00 -21.42 -16.34
N GLY A 451 23.04 -21.15 -17.24
CA GLY A 451 22.33 -22.19 -17.98
C GLY A 451 21.32 -21.63 -18.98
N ALA A 452 21.35 -22.16 -20.21
CA ALA A 452 20.30 -22.00 -21.22
C ALA A 452 19.54 -23.33 -21.33
N GLY A 453 18.44 -23.49 -20.59
CA GLY A 453 17.70 -24.77 -20.50
C GLY A 453 16.86 -24.86 -19.22
N PRO A 454 16.37 -26.06 -18.79
CA PRO A 454 15.36 -26.28 -17.73
C PRO A 454 15.71 -25.76 -16.30
N ASP A 455 16.70 -24.89 -16.20
CA ASP A 455 17.31 -24.24 -15.03
C ASP A 455 16.60 -22.95 -14.57
N GLU A 456 15.49 -22.53 -15.19
CA GLU A 456 14.76 -21.31 -14.77
C GLU A 456 14.28 -21.42 -13.32
N ALA A 457 13.82 -22.60 -12.90
CA ALA A 457 13.45 -22.88 -11.52
C ALA A 457 14.65 -22.82 -10.56
N GLN A 458 15.83 -23.31 -10.99
CA GLN A 458 17.05 -23.27 -10.18
C GLN A 458 17.56 -21.84 -10.02
N ARG A 459 17.62 -21.07 -11.11
CA ARG A 459 17.98 -19.64 -11.10
C ARG A 459 17.04 -18.86 -10.18
N ARG A 460 15.75 -19.09 -10.32
CA ARG A 460 14.71 -18.50 -9.47
C ARG A 460 14.92 -18.83 -7.99
N ASP A 461 15.05 -20.11 -7.64
CA ASP A 461 15.25 -20.55 -6.27
C ASP A 461 16.54 -19.99 -5.67
N TYR A 462 17.59 -19.86 -6.48
CA TYR A 462 18.84 -19.23 -6.09
C TYR A 462 18.68 -17.75 -5.76
N ILE A 463 18.03 -16.97 -6.64
CA ILE A 463 17.79 -15.53 -6.42
C ILE A 463 16.92 -15.31 -5.18
N LEU A 464 15.84 -16.08 -5.02
CA LEU A 464 14.99 -16.02 -3.82
C LEU A 464 15.77 -16.43 -2.56
N GLY A 465 16.59 -17.48 -2.65
CA GLY A 465 17.50 -17.90 -1.59
C GLY A 465 18.45 -16.78 -1.18
N LEU A 466 19.03 -16.06 -2.14
CA LEU A 466 19.93 -14.93 -1.89
C LEU A 466 19.21 -13.78 -1.18
N LEU A 467 18.00 -13.43 -1.64
CA LEU A 467 17.18 -12.40 -1.02
C LEU A 467 16.83 -12.74 0.44
N ARG A 468 16.55 -14.02 0.75
CA ARG A 468 16.26 -14.50 2.11
C ARG A 468 17.45 -14.37 3.05
N ILE A 469 18.66 -14.70 2.57
CA ILE A 469 19.87 -14.68 3.42
C ILE A 469 20.49 -13.28 3.51
N SER A 470 20.14 -12.36 2.62
CA SER A 470 20.73 -11.03 2.59
C SER A 470 20.32 -10.19 3.80
N SER A 471 21.32 -9.62 4.49
CA SER A 471 21.09 -8.73 5.64
C SER A 471 20.41 -7.42 5.25
N ASN A 472 20.61 -6.97 4.01
CA ASN A 472 20.02 -5.76 3.45
C ASN A 472 19.00 -6.13 2.37
N THR A 473 17.78 -6.47 2.78
CA THR A 473 16.66 -6.62 1.83
C THR A 473 16.50 -5.32 1.03
N PRO A 474 16.45 -5.37 -0.31
CA PRO A 474 16.26 -4.17 -1.12
C PRO A 474 14.93 -3.52 -0.78
N SER A 475 14.87 -2.18 -0.80
CA SER A 475 13.57 -1.49 -0.82
C SER A 475 13.08 -1.32 -2.26
N THR A 476 13.85 -0.58 -3.07
CA THR A 476 13.45 -0.19 -4.43
C THR A 476 14.60 -0.31 -5.43
N ASP A 477 15.84 -0.23 -4.94
CA ASP A 477 17.03 -0.22 -5.78
C ASP A 477 17.62 -1.64 -5.88
N LEU A 478 17.12 -2.38 -6.87
CA LEU A 478 17.56 -3.75 -7.13
C LEU A 478 18.92 -3.79 -7.83
N THR A 479 19.27 -2.76 -8.60
CA THR A 479 20.60 -2.64 -9.20
C THR A 479 21.66 -2.55 -8.12
N ARG A 480 21.47 -1.68 -7.12
CA ARG A 480 22.35 -1.61 -5.97
C ARG A 480 22.40 -2.92 -5.18
N PHE A 481 21.28 -3.61 -5.01
CA PHE A 481 21.28 -4.93 -4.36
C PHE A 481 22.17 -5.93 -5.10
N VAL A 482 22.08 -5.99 -6.43
CA VAL A 482 22.94 -6.84 -7.25
C VAL A 482 24.40 -6.41 -7.13
N GLY A 483 24.70 -5.10 -7.18
CA GLY A 483 26.05 -4.57 -7.02
C GLY A 483 26.69 -4.83 -5.65
N ASP A 484 25.90 -4.69 -4.58
CA ASP A 484 26.31 -4.95 -3.18
C ASP A 484 26.51 -6.46 -2.92
N ASN A 485 25.89 -7.33 -3.72
CA ASN A 485 26.00 -8.79 -3.61
C ASN A 485 26.64 -9.41 -4.86
N ARG A 486 27.44 -8.67 -5.62
CA ARG A 486 27.93 -9.09 -6.94
C ARG A 486 28.55 -10.49 -6.95
N TYR A 487 29.37 -10.82 -5.95
CA TYR A 487 30.04 -12.12 -5.92
C TYR A 487 29.14 -13.26 -5.45
N ALA A 488 27.89 -12.99 -5.04
CA ALA A 488 26.88 -14.02 -4.94
C ALA A 488 26.27 -14.38 -6.32
N PHE A 489 26.39 -13.49 -7.32
CA PHE A 489 25.90 -13.72 -8.69
C PHE A 489 27.02 -14.14 -9.65
N TRP A 490 28.21 -13.54 -9.53
CA TRP A 490 29.36 -13.81 -10.38
C TRP A 490 30.53 -14.42 -9.60
N GLU A 491 31.41 -15.09 -10.34
CA GLU A 491 32.73 -15.45 -9.87
C GLU A 491 33.60 -14.20 -9.63
N ILE A 492 34.59 -14.32 -8.75
CA ILE A 492 35.56 -13.25 -8.49
C ILE A 492 36.65 -13.31 -9.56
N PRO A 493 36.86 -12.27 -10.37
CA PRO A 493 37.98 -12.23 -11.31
C PRO A 493 39.32 -12.37 -10.59
N GLN A 494 40.26 -13.11 -11.18
CA GLN A 494 41.58 -13.32 -10.58
C GLN A 494 42.31 -12.00 -10.22
N PRO A 495 42.33 -10.95 -11.08
CA PRO A 495 42.96 -9.67 -10.72
C PRO A 495 42.33 -9.02 -9.49
N VAL A 496 41.00 -9.14 -9.34
CA VAL A 496 40.28 -8.58 -8.19
C VAL A 496 40.56 -9.37 -6.92
N LEU A 497 40.63 -10.70 -7.01
CA LEU A 497 40.99 -11.56 -5.89
C LEU A 497 42.42 -11.29 -5.41
N VAL A 498 43.38 -11.14 -6.33
CA VAL A 498 44.77 -10.74 -6.03
C VAL A 498 44.79 -9.40 -5.33
N ALA A 499 44.20 -8.37 -5.93
CA ALA A 499 44.17 -7.02 -5.37
C ALA A 499 43.53 -6.99 -3.98
N ALA A 500 42.43 -7.74 -3.79
CA ALA A 500 41.82 -7.92 -2.49
C ALA A 500 42.86 -8.50 -1.52
N ILE A 501 43.37 -9.72 -1.77
CA ILE A 501 44.31 -10.43 -0.88
C ILE A 501 45.55 -9.59 -0.53
N SER A 502 46.18 -8.95 -1.51
CA SER A 502 47.35 -8.08 -1.26
C SER A 502 47.03 -6.93 -0.30
N GLN A 503 45.82 -6.37 -0.33
CA GLN A 503 45.41 -5.31 0.61
C GLN A 503 45.31 -5.79 2.08
N ALA A 504 45.01 -7.05 2.39
CA ALA A 504 44.93 -7.52 3.80
C ALA A 504 46.32 -7.71 4.31
N VAL A 505 47.16 -8.27 3.46
CA VAL A 505 48.55 -8.56 3.77
C VAL A 505 49.31 -7.25 4.04
N ALA A 506 48.93 -6.16 3.37
CA ALA A 506 49.52 -4.82 3.55
C ALA A 506 49.10 -4.08 4.85
N VAL A 507 48.11 -4.56 5.62
CA VAL A 507 47.76 -3.94 6.92
C VAL A 507 48.84 -4.28 7.96
N LYS A 508 49.63 -3.27 8.33
CA LYS A 508 50.90 -3.30 9.09
C LYS A 508 51.05 -4.34 10.22
N PRO A 509 52.24 -4.96 10.37
CA PRO A 509 52.70 -5.52 11.63
C PRO A 509 53.05 -4.36 12.58
N SER A 510 52.48 -4.36 13.77
CA SER A 510 52.93 -3.51 14.86
C SER A 510 53.92 -4.30 15.72
N ALA A 511 55.12 -3.72 15.84
CA ALA A 511 56.25 -4.06 16.71
C ALA A 511 56.94 -5.43 16.50
N GLU A 512 58.21 -5.31 16.09
CA GLU A 512 59.38 -6.18 16.30
C GLU A 512 59.14 -7.67 16.61
N GLY A 513 59.48 -8.50 15.62
CA GLY A 513 59.60 -9.95 15.73
C GLY A 513 59.15 -10.61 14.44
N VAL A 514 60.04 -11.37 13.79
CA VAL A 514 59.75 -12.12 12.56
C VAL A 514 58.66 -13.16 12.85
N ALA A 515 57.41 -12.77 12.66
CA ALA A 515 56.26 -13.67 12.58
C ALA A 515 55.99 -13.96 11.09
N PRO A 516 55.48 -15.15 10.74
CA PRO A 516 55.07 -15.45 9.37
C PRO A 516 54.18 -14.32 8.83
N THR A 517 54.46 -13.85 7.61
CA THR A 517 53.70 -12.75 6.99
C THR A 517 52.20 -13.04 7.11
N ALA A 518 51.37 -11.99 7.25
CA ALA A 518 49.92 -12.15 7.37
C ALA A 518 49.32 -13.04 6.25
N ALA A 519 49.95 -13.05 5.07
CA ALA A 519 49.66 -13.94 3.94
C ALA A 519 49.88 -15.43 4.26
N ALA A 520 51.02 -15.81 4.86
CA ALA A 520 51.32 -17.19 5.22
C ALA A 520 50.37 -17.72 6.30
N THR A 521 50.04 -16.88 7.28
CA THR A 521 49.07 -17.21 8.34
C THR A 521 47.64 -17.35 7.77
N ALA A 522 47.22 -16.45 6.87
CA ALA A 522 45.94 -16.54 6.18
C ALA A 522 45.85 -17.79 5.28
N ASN A 523 46.92 -18.12 4.55
CA ASN A 523 46.98 -19.32 3.71
C ASN A 523 46.88 -20.62 4.55
N ALA A 524 47.63 -20.71 5.66
CA ALA A 524 47.54 -21.85 6.56
C ALA A 524 46.12 -22.01 7.16
N ALA A 525 45.52 -20.90 7.57
CA ALA A 525 44.15 -20.87 8.11
C ALA A 525 43.11 -21.33 7.07
N VAL A 526 43.18 -20.83 5.83
CA VAL A 526 42.25 -21.22 4.74
C VAL A 526 42.42 -22.71 4.39
N ASN A 527 43.65 -23.23 4.35
CA ASN A 527 43.91 -24.65 4.12
C ASN A 527 43.36 -25.56 5.23
N GLN A 528 43.43 -25.11 6.49
CA GLN A 528 42.80 -25.82 7.62
C GLN A 528 41.28 -25.89 7.44
N LEU A 529 40.63 -24.78 7.05
CA LEU A 529 39.19 -24.76 6.77
C LEU A 529 38.83 -25.68 5.61
N LEU A 530 39.60 -25.65 4.52
CA LEU A 530 39.43 -26.51 3.34
C LEU A 530 39.46 -28.00 3.74
N ALA A 531 40.40 -28.41 4.60
CA ALA A 531 40.49 -29.79 5.08
C ALA A 531 39.25 -30.21 5.90
N CYS A 532 38.67 -29.30 6.68
CA CYS A 532 37.41 -29.54 7.39
C CYS A 532 36.23 -29.64 6.42
N LEU A 533 36.05 -28.64 5.54
CA LEU A 533 34.90 -28.58 4.63
C LEU A 533 34.89 -29.69 3.57
N ARG A 534 36.05 -30.20 3.16
CA ARG A 534 36.13 -31.35 2.22
C ARG A 534 35.51 -32.62 2.81
N ARG A 535 35.65 -32.82 4.13
CA ARG A 535 35.16 -34.01 4.85
C ARG A 535 33.65 -34.02 5.07
N GLU A 536 33.01 -32.84 5.04
CA GLU A 536 31.55 -32.72 5.17
C GLU A 536 30.84 -33.35 3.97
N ASP A 537 29.80 -34.14 4.20
CA ASP A 537 29.01 -34.71 3.10
C ASP A 537 28.02 -33.69 2.52
N LYS A 538 27.41 -34.02 1.37
CA LYS A 538 26.42 -33.14 0.73
C LYS A 538 25.15 -32.98 1.60
N ALA A 539 24.79 -34.00 2.38
CA ALA A 539 23.60 -33.99 3.23
C ALA A 539 23.75 -33.04 4.43
N SER A 540 24.97 -32.84 4.91
CA SER A 540 25.33 -31.97 6.03
C SER A 540 25.65 -30.53 5.58
N TRP A 541 25.58 -30.24 4.27
CA TRP A 541 25.83 -28.89 3.72
C TRP A 541 24.64 -27.95 3.91
N THR A 542 24.27 -27.72 5.16
CA THR A 542 23.13 -26.88 5.57
C THR A 542 23.59 -25.76 6.49
N PRO A 543 22.85 -24.63 6.58
CA PRO A 543 23.25 -23.52 7.44
C PRO A 543 23.39 -23.93 8.92
N ALA A 544 22.55 -24.86 9.38
CA ALA A 544 22.56 -25.34 10.76
C ALA A 544 23.83 -26.13 11.13
N ALA A 545 24.39 -26.87 10.18
CA ALA A 545 25.61 -27.66 10.38
C ALA A 545 26.88 -26.84 10.10
N LEU A 546 26.87 -26.01 9.05
CA LEU A 546 28.04 -25.22 8.66
C LEU A 546 28.29 -24.01 9.56
N LYS A 547 27.24 -23.37 10.09
CA LYS A 547 27.42 -22.17 10.93
C LYS A 547 28.27 -22.46 12.18
N PRO A 548 28.01 -23.50 12.99
CA PRO A 548 28.87 -23.82 14.14
C PRO A 548 30.32 -24.13 13.74
N LEU A 549 30.54 -24.82 12.61
CA LEU A 549 31.88 -25.14 12.10
C LEU A 549 32.64 -23.87 11.69
N VAL A 550 32.01 -22.99 10.91
CA VAL A 550 32.58 -21.71 10.48
C VAL A 550 32.85 -20.82 11.69
N ASP A 551 31.91 -20.72 12.63
CA ASP A 551 32.09 -19.91 13.84
C ASP A 551 33.23 -20.46 14.72
N ALA A 552 33.38 -21.78 14.83
CA ALA A 552 34.47 -22.41 15.58
C ALA A 552 35.82 -22.14 14.94
N TRP A 553 35.93 -22.34 13.63
CA TRP A 553 37.15 -22.05 12.89
C TRP A 553 37.53 -20.56 12.96
N CYS A 554 36.55 -19.66 12.77
CA CYS A 554 36.79 -18.21 12.88
C CYS A 554 37.32 -17.83 14.27
N ARG A 555 36.81 -18.46 15.34
CA ARG A 555 37.31 -18.25 16.70
C ARG A 555 38.74 -18.76 16.88
N GLU A 556 39.07 -19.93 16.32
CA GLU A 556 40.39 -20.55 16.41
C GLU A 556 41.46 -19.69 15.72
N VAL A 557 41.20 -19.25 14.49
CA VAL A 557 42.11 -18.39 13.70
C VAL A 557 42.27 -16.99 14.31
N SER A 558 41.29 -16.54 15.09
CA SER A 558 41.34 -15.23 15.76
C SER A 558 41.97 -15.25 17.15
N GLN A 559 42.52 -16.38 17.62
CA GLN A 559 43.20 -16.45 18.92
C GLN A 559 44.57 -15.75 18.82
N PRO A 560 44.87 -14.74 19.67
CA PRO A 560 46.21 -14.15 19.70
C PRO A 560 47.20 -15.16 20.29
N ALA A 561 48.43 -15.14 19.80
CA ALA A 561 49.57 -15.68 20.56
C ALA A 561 49.67 -14.88 21.87
N GLU A 562 49.45 -15.57 22.99
CA GLU A 562 49.60 -15.11 24.39
C GLU A 562 49.31 -13.63 24.71
N GLY A 563 48.13 -13.34 25.29
CA GLY A 563 47.89 -12.12 26.09
C GLY A 563 47.22 -10.92 25.40
N GLY A 564 46.94 -10.98 24.09
CA GLY A 564 46.24 -9.91 23.35
C GLY A 564 44.72 -9.88 23.54
N ALA A 565 44.11 -8.70 23.37
CA ALA A 565 42.65 -8.51 23.45
C ALA A 565 41.89 -9.29 22.36
N LYS A 566 40.72 -9.84 22.74
CA LYS A 566 39.87 -10.67 21.86
C LYS A 566 39.27 -9.86 20.71
N SER A 567 39.75 -10.08 19.50
CA SER A 567 39.07 -9.64 18.28
C SER A 567 38.72 -10.85 17.42
N GLY A 568 37.56 -11.47 17.66
CA GLY A 568 37.07 -12.62 16.87
C GLY A 568 36.74 -12.31 15.40
N SER A 569 37.13 -11.14 14.87
CA SER A 569 36.77 -10.67 13.54
C SER A 569 37.71 -11.14 12.42
N GLU A 570 38.93 -11.55 12.73
CA GLU A 570 39.96 -11.82 11.72
C GLU A 570 39.64 -13.06 10.86
N GLY A 571 39.17 -14.15 11.48
CA GLY A 571 38.71 -15.32 10.73
C GLY A 571 37.55 -15.00 9.78
N PHE A 572 36.58 -14.18 10.23
CA PHE A 572 35.47 -13.74 9.38
C PHE A 572 35.91 -12.80 8.25
N LYS A 573 36.94 -11.98 8.47
CA LYS A 573 37.55 -11.16 7.41
C LYS A 573 38.20 -12.08 6.38
N ALA A 574 39.07 -13.01 6.80
CA ALA A 574 39.74 -13.94 5.89
C ALA A 574 38.75 -14.75 5.03
N LEU A 575 37.66 -15.24 5.63
CA LEU A 575 36.63 -15.97 4.88
C LEU A 575 35.85 -15.07 3.92
N ARG A 576 35.51 -13.84 4.33
CA ARG A 576 34.88 -12.84 3.45
C ARG A 576 35.78 -12.47 2.28
N TRP A 577 37.08 -12.48 2.47
CA TRP A 577 38.04 -12.18 1.43
C TRP A 577 38.08 -13.27 0.38
N ALA A 578 38.18 -14.52 0.83
CA ALA A 578 38.16 -15.66 -0.07
C ALA A 578 36.82 -15.81 -0.83
N LEU A 579 35.69 -15.54 -0.17
CA LEU A 579 34.37 -15.78 -0.75
C LEU A 579 33.76 -14.56 -1.47
N LEU A 580 34.13 -13.34 -1.09
CA LEU A 580 33.50 -12.08 -1.53
C LEU A 580 34.52 -10.97 -1.86
N ALA A 581 35.81 -11.29 -2.04
CA ALA A 581 36.88 -10.31 -2.29
C ALA A 581 36.89 -9.13 -1.28
N GLY A 582 36.50 -9.41 -0.03
CA GLY A 582 36.49 -8.43 1.06
C GLY A 582 35.24 -7.55 1.12
N GLN A 583 34.35 -7.62 0.13
CA GLN A 583 33.10 -6.87 0.12
C GLN A 583 32.14 -7.36 1.21
N HIS A 584 31.33 -6.43 1.73
CA HIS A 584 30.20 -6.78 2.55
C HIS A 584 29.20 -7.62 1.75
N GLY A 585 28.42 -8.45 2.42
CA GLY A 585 27.49 -9.35 1.76
C GLY A 585 26.71 -10.19 2.77
N PRO A 586 26.02 -11.25 2.32
CA PRO A 586 25.20 -12.09 3.16
C PRO A 586 26.03 -12.82 4.23
N PRO A 587 25.38 -13.40 5.26
CA PRO A 587 26.04 -14.26 6.23
C PRO A 587 26.79 -15.40 5.53
N LEU A 588 28.10 -15.50 5.77
CA LEU A 588 29.01 -16.37 4.99
C LEU A 588 28.59 -17.84 4.98
N ALA A 589 28.19 -18.41 6.12
CA ALA A 589 27.73 -19.80 6.17
C ALA A 589 26.47 -20.04 5.34
N ALA A 590 25.53 -19.09 5.32
CA ALA A 590 24.32 -19.18 4.51
C ALA A 590 24.65 -19.04 3.01
N LEU A 591 25.57 -18.14 2.67
CA LEU A 591 26.06 -17.97 1.30
C LEU A 591 26.78 -19.23 0.80
N MET A 592 27.63 -19.87 1.63
CA MET A 592 28.29 -21.13 1.30
C MET A 592 27.29 -22.26 1.02
N CYS A 593 26.17 -22.29 1.76
CA CYS A 593 25.09 -23.24 1.50
C CYS A 593 24.41 -22.96 0.17
N LEU A 594 24.11 -21.68 -0.10
CA LEU A 594 23.42 -21.24 -1.31
C LEU A 594 24.24 -21.50 -2.58
N MET A 595 25.53 -21.13 -2.58
CA MET A 595 26.46 -21.39 -3.69
C MET A 595 26.77 -22.88 -3.85
N GLY A 596 26.61 -23.66 -2.79
CA GLY A 596 26.93 -25.08 -2.75
C GLY A 596 28.41 -25.37 -2.46
N LYS A 597 28.68 -26.64 -2.16
CA LYS A 597 30.00 -27.13 -1.74
C LYS A 597 31.09 -26.91 -2.79
N GLN A 598 30.79 -27.24 -4.04
CA GLN A 598 31.78 -27.18 -5.14
C GLN A 598 32.29 -25.75 -5.33
N GLU A 599 31.37 -24.78 -5.45
CA GLU A 599 31.73 -23.37 -5.63
C GLU A 599 32.45 -22.79 -4.41
N THR A 600 31.98 -23.14 -3.20
CA THR A 600 32.64 -22.71 -1.95
C THR A 600 34.09 -23.20 -1.89
N VAL A 601 34.32 -24.48 -2.16
CA VAL A 601 35.67 -25.07 -2.13
C VAL A 601 36.56 -24.46 -3.20
N ARG A 602 36.04 -24.29 -4.43
CA ARG A 602 36.77 -23.67 -5.54
C ARG A 602 37.28 -22.27 -5.19
N ARG A 603 36.43 -21.42 -4.59
CA ARG A 603 36.83 -20.06 -4.17
C ARG A 603 37.89 -20.06 -3.08
N LEU A 604 37.76 -20.95 -2.10
CA LEU A 604 38.74 -21.09 -1.03
C LEU A 604 40.09 -21.57 -1.58
N GLU A 605 40.10 -22.50 -2.53
CA GLU A 605 41.32 -22.96 -3.21
C GLU A 605 41.98 -21.84 -4.03
N ALA A 606 41.21 -21.09 -4.81
CA ALA A 606 41.71 -19.95 -5.56
C ALA A 606 42.34 -18.89 -4.63
N ALA A 607 41.68 -18.58 -3.51
CA ALA A 607 42.21 -17.66 -2.53
C ALA A 607 43.49 -18.17 -1.84
N ALA A 608 43.56 -19.47 -1.52
CA ALA A 608 44.76 -20.08 -0.95
C ALA A 608 45.95 -20.03 -1.92
N LEU A 609 45.71 -20.31 -3.22
CA LEU A 609 46.73 -20.22 -4.26
C LEU A 609 47.28 -18.80 -4.41
N VAL A 610 46.39 -17.81 -4.45
CA VAL A 610 46.78 -16.39 -4.53
C VAL A 610 47.56 -15.98 -3.29
N ALA A 611 47.10 -16.34 -2.09
CA ALA A 611 47.80 -16.04 -0.84
C ALA A 611 49.19 -16.69 -0.76
N ALA A 612 49.34 -17.92 -1.28
CA ALA A 612 50.63 -18.60 -1.36
C ALA A 612 51.59 -17.88 -2.34
N SER A 613 51.09 -17.43 -3.49
CA SER A 613 51.86 -16.66 -4.47
C SER A 613 52.34 -15.32 -3.90
N GLU A 614 51.46 -14.58 -3.23
CA GLU A 614 51.80 -13.29 -2.59
C GLU A 614 52.81 -13.47 -1.44
N ALA A 615 52.68 -14.54 -0.65
CA ALA A 615 53.64 -14.87 0.41
C ALA A 615 55.04 -15.20 -0.17
N ALA A 616 55.09 -15.91 -1.29
CA ALA A 616 56.34 -16.21 -1.99
C ALA A 616 56.97 -14.96 -2.62
N ALA A 617 56.16 -14.06 -3.19
CA ALA A 617 56.64 -12.79 -3.76
C ALA A 617 57.20 -11.85 -2.68
N GLY A 618 56.56 -11.78 -1.50
CA GLY A 618 57.06 -11.00 -0.37
C GLY A 618 58.38 -11.53 0.21
N ALA A 619 58.61 -12.84 0.17
CA ALA A 619 59.84 -13.47 0.66
C ALA A 619 61.06 -13.33 -0.28
N VAL A 620 60.85 -12.86 -1.52
CA VAL A 620 61.91 -12.64 -2.53
C VAL A 620 62.31 -11.15 -2.61
N GLY A 621 61.53 -10.26 -2.00
CA GLY A 621 61.76 -8.80 -1.96
C GLY A 621 62.41 -8.26 -0.68
N GLU A 622 62.65 -9.11 0.32
CA GLU A 622 63.51 -8.87 1.50
C GLU A 622 64.89 -9.50 1.26
#